data_AF-A0AAD9KVW2-F1
#
_entry.id   AF-A0AAD9KVW2-F1
#
_cell.length_a   1.000
_cell.length_b   1.000
_cell.length_c   1.000
_cell.angle_alpha   90.00
_cell.angle_beta   90.00
_cell.angle_gamma   90.00
#
_symmetry.space_group_name_H-M   'P 1'
#
loop_
_entity.id
_entity.type
_entity.pdbx_description
1 polymer ?
#
loop_
_entity_poly.entity_id
_entity_poly.type
_entity_poly.pdbx_seq_one_letter_code
_entity_poly.pdbx_strand_id
1 'polypeptide(L)'
;MLSRVPCTSFKVISQALDLIGSYADWISSHPEVLGLVLPLMLQGLREPELAQSATFSLKEVLQEGQAHLQPYVADILNASKEAIDKNNLKARDTWRLMSCLGYTLSVVPVDQTMVYLNVLLTPHIQQLQALSTCQPSSDLKAVLQLKINMLSWLFNSLSVHYEDDNATTTAPQSDEPRQQPVLLVMQQVLPVIRQVLHTWVIDPDVVENVCDMMKKAMRTLMDNFRPVVKDVAQLTADMYNSSPQPPMLDLAKQILVLFVADESVNDMAVDLFHSVCTKTISLFQLDVREYPDIIEAFMAFLAQIAKKCPKLLGHENCNILGLFQAGIIGLGMSESPTVKTSCQFLSELIHGYDNLPAAKAVITTHGLSLVERLMRAIGGESPRAVVDSMADVFWALNKWHLESMVKWMNAVVIQDGFPSAKATRAQKEQFARRVLKERVNKRRLKETVQEFTLLWRGLMGTEYAVQTTSIMEDLGAE
;
A
#
# COMPACT_ATOMS: atom_id res chain seq x y z
N MET A 1 25.33 -19.33 30.24
CA MET A 1 24.99 -18.41 31.36
C MET A 1 23.48 -18.26 31.60
N LEU A 2 22.61 -18.50 30.61
CA LEU A 2 21.14 -18.43 30.78
C LEU A 2 20.57 -19.50 31.73
N SER A 3 21.20 -20.68 31.84
CA SER A 3 20.82 -21.73 32.79
C SER A 3 21.05 -21.38 34.27
N ARG A 4 21.57 -20.18 34.58
CA ARG A 4 21.88 -19.70 35.93
C ARG A 4 21.06 -18.48 36.36
N VAL A 5 20.19 -17.94 35.51
CA VAL A 5 19.28 -16.88 35.94
C VAL A 5 18.20 -17.52 36.82
N PRO A 6 17.99 -17.08 38.06
CA PRO A 6 16.88 -17.56 38.86
C PRO A 6 15.58 -17.08 38.19
N CYS A 7 14.95 -17.95 37.41
CA CYS A 7 13.65 -17.76 36.77
C CYS A 7 12.52 -17.79 37.81
N THR A 8 12.60 -16.97 38.85
CA THR A 8 11.66 -16.96 39.99
C THR A 8 10.49 -16.01 39.79
N SER A 9 10.57 -15.10 38.81
CA SER A 9 9.50 -14.14 38.49
C SER A 9 9.26 -14.07 36.98
N PHE A 10 7.99 -14.07 36.57
CA PHE A 10 7.57 -13.89 35.18
C PHE A 10 8.17 -12.63 34.54
N LYS A 11 8.37 -11.54 35.31
CA LYS A 11 9.00 -10.31 34.81
C LYS A 11 10.46 -10.52 34.40
N VAL A 12 11.23 -11.29 35.18
CA VAL A 12 12.64 -11.57 34.89
C VAL A 12 12.75 -12.46 33.66
N ILE A 13 11.86 -13.45 33.52
CA ILE A 13 11.82 -14.32 32.34
C ILE A 13 11.43 -13.53 31.09
N SER A 14 10.41 -12.66 31.17
CA SER A 14 10.01 -11.77 30.07
C SER A 14 11.15 -10.85 29.61
N GLN A 15 11.87 -10.20 30.54
CA GLN A 15 13.02 -9.38 30.18
C GLN A 15 14.18 -10.19 29.58
N ALA A 16 14.40 -11.41 30.06
CA ALA A 16 15.40 -12.31 29.48
C ALA A 16 15.03 -12.71 28.04
N LEU A 17 13.75 -12.98 27.77
CA LEU A 17 13.24 -13.26 26.43
C LEU A 17 13.40 -12.04 25.50
N ASP A 18 13.03 -10.84 25.97
CA ASP A 18 13.21 -9.61 25.19
C ASP A 18 14.69 -9.32 24.89
N LEU A 19 15.57 -9.60 25.84
CA LEU A 19 17.02 -9.52 25.65
C LEU A 19 17.48 -10.52 24.58
N ILE A 20 17.03 -11.77 24.62
CA ILE A 20 17.37 -12.77 23.59
C ILE A 20 16.94 -12.29 22.20
N GLY A 21 15.72 -11.78 22.06
CA GLY A 21 15.22 -11.23 20.80
C GLY A 21 16.07 -10.06 20.28
N SER A 22 16.54 -9.20 21.17
CA SER A 22 17.39 -8.05 20.82
C SER A 22 18.79 -8.44 20.33
N TYR A 23 19.24 -9.67 20.62
CA TYR A 23 20.52 -10.22 20.18
C TYR A 23 20.35 -11.24 19.03
N ALA A 24 19.23 -11.24 18.32
CA ALA A 24 18.95 -12.17 17.23
C ALA A 24 20.07 -12.23 16.17
N ASP A 25 20.55 -11.07 15.69
CA ASP A 25 21.65 -10.97 14.72
C ASP A 25 22.94 -11.64 15.22
N TRP A 26 23.25 -11.42 16.50
CA TRP A 26 24.42 -12.00 17.14
C TRP A 26 24.29 -13.52 17.30
N ILE A 27 23.09 -14.00 17.64
CA ILE A 27 22.77 -15.43 17.75
C ILE A 27 22.87 -16.10 16.38
N SER A 28 22.44 -15.44 15.30
CA SER A 28 22.59 -15.95 13.93
C SER A 28 24.06 -16.21 13.57
N SER A 29 24.96 -15.36 14.08
CA SER A 29 26.42 -15.52 13.91
C SER A 29 27.07 -16.54 14.86
N HIS A 30 26.37 -17.00 15.89
CA HIS A 30 26.88 -17.93 16.92
C HIS A 30 25.88 -19.09 17.18
N PRO A 31 25.77 -20.05 16.24
CA PRO A 31 24.73 -21.08 16.26
C PRO A 31 24.77 -21.99 17.48
N GLU A 32 25.92 -22.12 18.15
CA GLU A 32 26.09 -22.88 19.39
C GLU A 32 25.20 -22.37 20.53
N VAL A 33 24.83 -21.08 20.50
CA VAL A 33 23.98 -20.47 21.53
C VAL A 33 22.51 -20.79 21.30
N LEU A 34 22.10 -21.08 20.05
CA LEU A 34 20.70 -21.31 19.68
C LEU A 34 20.06 -22.44 20.51
N GLY A 35 20.76 -23.55 20.69
CA GLY A 35 20.29 -24.69 21.48
C GLY A 35 20.10 -24.38 22.97
N LEU A 36 20.76 -23.33 23.48
CA LEU A 36 20.64 -22.89 24.87
C LEU A 36 19.46 -21.93 25.09
N VAL A 37 19.18 -21.07 24.10
CA VAL A 37 18.12 -20.05 24.19
C VAL A 37 16.76 -20.57 23.76
N LEU A 38 16.72 -21.48 22.80
CA LEU A 38 15.47 -21.95 22.19
C LEU A 38 14.52 -22.63 23.19
N PRO A 39 14.97 -23.52 24.10
CA PRO A 39 14.08 -24.15 25.07
C PRO A 39 13.38 -23.13 25.98
N LEU A 40 14.05 -22.02 26.32
CA LEU A 40 13.45 -20.96 27.15
C LEU A 40 12.34 -20.22 26.38
N MET A 41 12.55 -19.95 25.10
CA MET A 41 11.52 -19.35 24.24
C MET A 41 10.32 -20.28 24.08
N LEU A 42 10.56 -21.57 23.80
CA LEU A 42 9.50 -22.58 23.65
C LEU A 42 8.73 -22.81 24.96
N GLN A 43 9.40 -22.77 26.11
CA GLN A 43 8.73 -22.82 27.41
C GLN A 43 7.88 -21.57 27.64
N GLY A 44 8.37 -20.39 27.24
CA GLY A 44 7.63 -19.13 27.33
C GLY A 44 6.33 -19.13 26.51
N LEU A 45 6.24 -19.91 25.43
CA LEU A 45 5.00 -20.07 24.65
C LEU A 45 3.89 -20.80 25.41
N ARG A 46 4.24 -21.62 26.40
CA ARG A 46 3.25 -22.38 27.21
C ARG A 46 2.54 -21.51 28.24
N GLU A 47 3.17 -20.39 28.63
CA GLU A 47 2.67 -19.49 29.65
C GLU A 47 2.08 -18.21 29.04
N PRO A 48 0.79 -17.90 29.26
CA PRO A 48 0.13 -16.76 28.60
C PRO A 48 0.70 -15.41 29.01
N GLU A 49 1.27 -15.29 30.22
CA GLU A 49 1.92 -14.06 30.69
C GLU A 49 3.24 -13.76 29.97
N LEU A 50 3.93 -14.81 29.47
CA LEU A 50 5.21 -14.71 28.79
C LEU A 50 5.09 -14.76 27.26
N ALA A 51 3.93 -15.18 26.75
CA ALA A 51 3.66 -15.38 25.33
C ALA A 51 4.06 -14.20 24.43
N GLN A 52 3.85 -12.96 24.89
CA GLN A 52 4.21 -11.77 24.12
C GLN A 52 5.73 -11.68 23.88
N SER A 53 6.53 -11.74 24.95
CA SER A 53 8.01 -11.71 24.86
C SER A 53 8.55 -12.96 24.16
N ALA A 54 7.94 -14.13 24.41
CA ALA A 54 8.35 -15.39 23.80
C ALA A 54 8.11 -15.40 22.28
N THR A 55 6.93 -15.00 21.81
CA THR A 55 6.62 -14.95 20.37
C THR A 55 7.42 -13.88 19.64
N PHE A 56 7.69 -12.73 20.29
CA PHE A 56 8.55 -11.69 19.72
C PHE A 56 9.99 -12.19 19.56
N SER A 57 10.61 -12.65 20.64
CA SER A 57 12.00 -13.14 20.60
C SER A 57 12.18 -14.31 19.65
N LEU A 58 11.24 -15.25 19.65
CA LEU A 58 11.25 -16.37 18.71
C LEU A 58 11.17 -15.89 17.27
N LYS A 59 10.29 -14.93 16.94
CA LYS A 59 10.18 -14.38 15.59
C LYS A 59 11.50 -13.78 15.11
N GLU A 60 12.14 -12.93 15.91
CA GLU A 60 13.37 -12.25 15.52
C GLU A 60 14.52 -13.26 15.34
N VAL A 61 14.67 -14.24 16.25
CA VAL A 61 15.70 -15.28 16.13
C VAL A 61 15.49 -16.16 14.89
N LEU A 62 14.24 -16.52 14.58
CA LEU A 62 13.93 -17.36 13.41
C LEU A 62 14.09 -16.60 12.09
N GLN A 63 13.80 -15.30 12.08
CA GLN A 63 13.94 -14.47 10.89
C GLN A 63 15.41 -14.39 10.44
N GLU A 64 16.32 -14.13 11.38
CA GLU A 64 17.76 -13.94 11.10
C GLU A 64 18.55 -15.26 11.06
N GLY A 65 18.08 -16.31 11.74
CA GLY A 65 18.82 -17.55 11.99
C GLY A 65 18.59 -18.71 11.03
N GLN A 66 17.93 -18.50 9.87
CA GLN A 66 17.36 -19.58 9.03
C GLN A 66 18.34 -20.72 8.68
N ALA A 67 19.62 -20.42 8.41
CA ALA A 67 20.63 -21.40 8.02
C ALA A 67 20.88 -22.51 9.05
N HIS A 68 20.66 -22.23 10.34
CA HIS A 68 21.00 -23.13 11.45
C HIS A 68 19.79 -23.76 12.13
N LEU A 69 18.58 -23.57 11.59
CA LEU A 69 17.33 -23.99 12.23
C LEU A 69 17.00 -25.48 12.07
N GLN A 70 17.57 -26.16 11.07
CA GLN A 70 17.22 -27.56 10.71
C GLN A 70 17.08 -28.52 11.90
N PRO A 71 18.01 -28.57 12.88
CA PRO A 71 17.91 -29.51 14.00
C PRO A 71 16.73 -29.26 14.94
N TYR A 72 16.21 -28.03 14.97
CA TYR A 72 15.22 -27.57 15.93
C TYR A 72 13.81 -27.42 15.37
N VAL A 73 13.64 -27.63 14.05
CA VAL A 73 12.38 -27.47 13.33
C VAL A 73 11.25 -28.24 14.03
N ALA A 74 11.46 -29.52 14.32
CA ALA A 74 10.41 -30.36 14.91
C ALA A 74 9.91 -29.83 16.26
N ASP A 75 10.83 -29.36 17.11
CA ASP A 75 10.49 -28.83 18.44
C ASP A 75 9.72 -27.51 18.33
N ILE A 76 10.14 -26.62 17.43
CA ILE A 76 9.48 -25.34 17.18
C ILE A 76 8.06 -25.56 16.64
N LEU A 77 7.91 -26.44 15.64
CA LEU A 77 6.62 -26.76 15.04
C LEU A 77 5.67 -27.37 16.09
N ASN A 78 6.14 -28.37 16.86
CA ASN A 78 5.32 -29.02 17.88
C ASN A 78 4.88 -28.06 18.99
N ALA A 79 5.80 -27.25 19.52
CA ALA A 79 5.47 -26.27 20.57
C ALA A 79 4.50 -25.19 20.06
N SER A 80 4.70 -24.73 18.82
CA SER A 80 3.82 -23.72 18.20
C SER A 80 2.42 -24.28 17.96
N LYS A 81 2.30 -25.52 17.45
CA LYS A 81 1.02 -26.20 17.28
C LYS A 81 0.30 -26.38 18.62
N GLU A 82 1.00 -26.85 19.65
CA GLU A 82 0.46 -27.02 20.99
C GLU A 82 -0.11 -25.70 21.54
N ALA A 83 0.60 -24.59 21.33
CA ALA A 83 0.18 -23.27 21.79
C ALA A 83 -1.05 -22.74 21.03
N ILE A 84 -1.14 -23.02 19.72
CA ILE A 84 -2.30 -22.66 18.89
C ILE A 84 -3.53 -23.50 19.26
N ASP A 85 -3.36 -24.82 19.42
CA ASP A 85 -4.45 -25.76 19.76
C ASP A 85 -5.05 -25.47 21.14
N LYS A 86 -4.21 -25.04 22.11
CA LYS A 86 -4.67 -24.61 23.44
C LYS A 86 -5.49 -23.31 23.43
N ASN A 87 -5.41 -22.52 22.36
CA ASN A 87 -6.11 -21.24 22.18
C ASN A 87 -6.01 -20.27 23.38
N ASN A 88 -4.89 -20.29 24.09
CA ASN A 88 -4.63 -19.46 25.28
C ASN A 88 -3.84 -18.17 24.96
N LEU A 89 -3.52 -17.97 23.67
CA LEU A 89 -2.74 -16.84 23.19
C LEU A 89 -3.65 -15.68 22.78
N LYS A 90 -3.18 -14.45 23.00
CA LYS A 90 -3.85 -13.25 22.47
C LYS A 90 -3.72 -13.22 20.95
N ALA A 91 -4.68 -12.59 20.26
CA ALA A 91 -4.71 -12.54 18.79
C ALA A 91 -3.38 -12.12 18.14
N ARG A 92 -2.72 -11.07 18.66
CA ARG A 92 -1.43 -10.60 18.13
C ARG A 92 -0.29 -11.60 18.35
N ASP A 93 -0.29 -12.33 19.45
CA ASP A 93 0.74 -13.33 19.75
C ASP A 93 0.55 -14.55 18.84
N THR A 94 -0.71 -14.96 18.59
CA THR A 94 -1.04 -15.98 17.59
C THR A 94 -0.59 -15.59 16.19
N TRP A 95 -0.79 -14.32 15.77
CA TRP A 95 -0.32 -13.85 14.47
C TRP A 95 1.20 -13.89 14.33
N ARG A 96 1.94 -13.44 15.36
CA ARG A 96 3.41 -13.54 15.37
C ARG A 96 3.87 -14.99 15.30
N LEU A 97 3.21 -15.89 16.02
CA LEU A 97 3.54 -17.31 16.00
C LEU A 97 3.32 -17.93 14.61
N MET A 98 2.30 -17.48 13.85
CA MET A 98 2.15 -17.88 12.44
C MET A 98 3.32 -17.42 11.58
N SER A 99 3.93 -16.26 11.87
CA SER A 99 5.16 -15.87 11.19
C SER A 99 6.38 -16.68 11.60
N CYS A 100 6.50 -17.07 12.88
CA CYS A 100 7.52 -18.01 13.33
C CYS A 100 7.43 -19.34 12.59
N LEU A 101 6.20 -19.85 12.41
CA LEU A 101 5.94 -21.04 11.62
C LEU A 101 6.37 -20.85 10.16
N GLY A 102 6.06 -19.70 9.54
CA GLY A 102 6.50 -19.41 8.17
C GLY A 102 8.00 -19.42 8.00
N TYR A 103 8.77 -18.77 8.87
CA TYR A 103 10.24 -18.80 8.82
C TYR A 103 10.81 -20.21 9.06
N THR A 104 10.24 -20.96 9.99
CA THR A 104 10.67 -22.33 10.29
C THR A 104 10.40 -23.27 9.10
N LEU A 105 9.25 -23.15 8.47
CA LEU A 105 8.85 -23.97 7.33
C LEU A 105 9.54 -23.56 6.02
N SER A 106 10.10 -22.35 5.96
CA SER A 106 10.88 -21.89 4.79
C SER A 106 12.17 -22.69 4.60
N VAL A 107 12.69 -23.30 5.66
CA VAL A 107 13.90 -24.14 5.63
C VAL A 107 13.59 -25.62 5.32
N VAL A 108 12.32 -26.02 5.38
CA VAL A 108 11.88 -27.42 5.27
C VAL A 108 11.49 -27.74 3.81
N PRO A 109 11.75 -28.97 3.30
CA PRO A 109 11.31 -29.37 1.96
C PRO A 109 9.79 -29.20 1.77
N VAL A 110 9.39 -28.78 0.56
CA VAL A 110 8.00 -28.43 0.21
C VAL A 110 7.00 -29.52 0.60
N ASP A 111 7.32 -30.80 0.37
CA ASP A 111 6.43 -31.92 0.69
C ASP A 111 6.10 -31.99 2.19
N GLN A 112 7.12 -31.87 3.05
CA GLN A 112 6.96 -31.92 4.50
C GLN A 112 6.24 -30.65 5.00
N THR A 113 6.58 -29.50 4.42
CA THR A 113 5.90 -28.22 4.69
C THR A 113 4.41 -28.33 4.40
N MET A 114 4.02 -28.89 3.24
CA MET A 114 2.62 -29.06 2.87
C MET A 114 1.88 -30.05 3.77
N VAL A 115 2.52 -31.16 4.17
CA VAL A 115 1.91 -32.11 5.13
C VAL A 115 1.61 -31.39 6.45
N TYR A 116 2.56 -30.63 6.99
CA TYR A 116 2.37 -29.90 8.23
C TYR A 116 1.31 -28.80 8.10
N LEU A 117 1.36 -27.99 7.04
CA LEU A 117 0.39 -26.94 6.76
C LEU A 117 -1.02 -27.48 6.58
N ASN A 118 -1.19 -28.62 5.90
CA ASN A 118 -2.49 -29.25 5.76
C ASN A 118 -3.06 -29.65 7.13
N VAL A 119 -2.25 -30.23 8.02
CA VAL A 119 -2.70 -30.60 9.37
C VAL A 119 -3.06 -29.37 10.20
N LEU A 120 -2.29 -28.28 10.11
CA LEU A 120 -2.50 -27.06 10.88
C LEU A 120 -3.67 -26.21 10.35
N LEU A 121 -3.75 -26.00 9.03
CA LEU A 121 -4.66 -25.05 8.41
C LEU A 121 -6.04 -25.63 8.12
N THR A 122 -6.16 -26.93 7.81
CA THR A 122 -7.46 -27.57 7.51
C THR A 122 -8.56 -27.25 8.54
N PRO A 123 -8.36 -27.43 9.86
CA PRO A 123 -9.41 -27.11 10.83
C PRO A 123 -9.80 -25.63 10.82
N HIS A 124 -8.85 -24.73 10.55
CA HIS A 124 -9.11 -23.29 10.46
C HIS A 124 -9.83 -22.90 9.17
N ILE A 125 -9.52 -23.55 8.05
CA ILE A 125 -10.20 -23.35 6.77
C ILE A 125 -11.64 -23.86 6.85
N GLN A 126 -11.87 -25.02 7.47
CA GLN A 126 -13.22 -25.56 7.71
C GLN A 126 -14.04 -24.64 8.62
N GLN A 127 -13.42 -24.08 9.67
CA GLN A 127 -14.06 -23.05 10.49
C GLN A 127 -14.42 -21.81 9.68
N LEU A 128 -13.52 -21.30 8.83
CA LEU A 128 -13.81 -20.17 7.94
C LEU A 128 -14.98 -20.46 6.99
N GLN A 129 -15.03 -21.66 6.41
CA GLN A 129 -16.15 -22.11 5.58
C GLN A 129 -17.47 -22.12 6.35
N ALA A 130 -17.49 -22.69 7.56
CA ALA A 130 -18.69 -22.69 8.40
C ALA A 130 -19.15 -21.27 8.74
N LEU A 131 -18.22 -20.39 9.12
CA LEU A 131 -18.49 -18.99 9.45
C LEU A 131 -19.04 -18.19 8.26
N SER A 132 -18.62 -18.52 7.03
CA SER A 132 -19.09 -17.83 5.82
C SER A 132 -20.58 -18.06 5.51
N THR A 133 -21.18 -19.14 6.04
CA THR A 133 -22.60 -19.48 5.87
C THR A 133 -23.51 -18.87 6.94
N CYS A 134 -22.94 -18.38 8.04
CA CYS A 134 -23.68 -17.79 9.15
C CYS A 134 -24.00 -16.31 8.88
N GLN A 135 -25.08 -15.81 9.48
CA GLN A 135 -25.38 -14.37 9.44
C GLN A 135 -24.29 -13.56 10.16
N PRO A 136 -23.94 -12.36 9.66
CA PRO A 136 -22.86 -11.57 10.23
C PRO A 136 -23.16 -11.11 11.66
N SER A 137 -22.25 -11.40 12.60
CA SER A 137 -22.31 -10.93 13.99
C SER A 137 -20.94 -10.49 14.49
N SER A 138 -20.89 -9.66 15.54
CA SER A 138 -19.63 -9.09 16.06
C SER A 138 -18.65 -10.17 16.55
N ASP A 139 -19.15 -11.24 17.17
CA ASP A 139 -18.31 -12.33 17.65
C ASP A 139 -17.74 -13.15 16.50
N LEU A 140 -18.55 -13.39 15.46
CA LEU A 140 -18.10 -14.08 14.25
C LEU A 140 -17.04 -13.26 13.50
N LYS A 141 -17.19 -11.92 13.48
CA LYS A 141 -16.21 -11.01 12.90
C LYS A 141 -14.84 -11.16 13.57
N ALA A 142 -14.77 -11.15 14.90
CA ALA A 142 -13.51 -11.28 15.63
C ALA A 142 -12.79 -12.61 15.32
N VAL A 143 -13.54 -13.72 15.26
CA VAL A 143 -12.99 -15.03 14.90
C VAL A 143 -12.51 -15.05 13.45
N LEU A 144 -13.30 -14.50 12.52
CA LEU A 144 -12.96 -14.43 11.10
C LEU A 144 -11.69 -13.61 10.86
N GLN A 145 -11.58 -12.44 11.48
CA GLN A 145 -10.39 -11.59 11.43
C GLN A 145 -9.16 -12.31 12.01
N LEU A 146 -9.30 -13.02 13.13
CA LEU A 146 -8.22 -13.80 13.71
C LEU A 146 -7.67 -14.81 12.69
N LYS A 147 -8.55 -15.58 12.03
CA LYS A 147 -8.14 -16.63 11.07
C LYS A 147 -7.56 -16.06 9.77
N ILE A 148 -8.15 -15.00 9.22
CA ILE A 148 -7.60 -14.34 8.02
C ILE A 148 -6.22 -13.76 8.33
N ASN A 149 -6.06 -13.13 9.49
CA ASN A 149 -4.76 -12.59 9.90
C ASN A 149 -3.72 -13.67 10.20
N MET A 150 -4.13 -14.85 10.72
CA MET A 150 -3.21 -16.00 10.81
C MET A 150 -2.63 -16.38 9.45
N LEU A 151 -3.48 -16.47 8.41
CA LEU A 151 -3.05 -16.76 7.04
C LEU A 151 -2.17 -15.64 6.46
N SER A 152 -2.57 -14.38 6.66
CA SER A 152 -1.83 -13.19 6.24
C SER A 152 -0.39 -13.19 6.78
N TRP A 153 -0.21 -13.44 8.08
CA TRP A 153 1.11 -13.46 8.72
C TRP A 153 1.95 -14.68 8.32
N LEU A 154 1.32 -15.82 8.06
CA LEU A 154 1.99 -16.98 7.48
C LEU A 154 2.49 -16.67 6.06
N PHE A 155 1.64 -16.14 5.19
CA PHE A 155 2.01 -15.81 3.80
C PHE A 155 3.12 -14.78 3.71
N ASN A 156 3.19 -13.83 4.65
CA ASN A 156 4.25 -12.82 4.68
C ASN A 156 5.65 -13.38 5.04
N SER A 157 5.72 -14.56 5.67
CA SER A 157 6.97 -15.10 6.24
C SER A 157 7.41 -16.41 5.58
N LEU A 158 6.49 -17.14 4.97
CA LEU A 158 6.76 -18.41 4.31
C LEU A 158 7.30 -18.18 2.89
N SER A 159 8.61 -17.97 2.79
CA SER A 159 9.30 -17.81 1.51
C SER A 159 10.39 -18.86 1.38
N VAL A 160 10.10 -19.91 0.59
CA VAL A 160 11.10 -20.92 0.26
C VAL A 160 12.05 -20.29 -0.76
N HIS A 161 13.15 -19.73 -0.25
CA HIS A 161 14.26 -19.26 -1.08
C HIS A 161 15.02 -20.49 -1.54
N TYR A 162 14.85 -20.85 -2.81
CA TYR A 162 15.85 -21.69 -3.45
C TYR A 162 17.09 -20.81 -3.55
N GLU A 163 18.16 -21.16 -2.84
CA GLU A 163 19.45 -20.50 -3.04
C GLU A 163 19.73 -20.47 -4.55
N ASP A 164 19.82 -19.27 -5.12
CA ASP A 164 20.45 -19.03 -6.42
C ASP A 164 21.99 -19.27 -6.30
N ASP A 165 22.38 -20.30 -5.56
CA ASP A 165 23.77 -20.69 -5.38
C ASP A 165 24.19 -21.52 -6.60
N ASN A 166 24.82 -20.77 -7.51
CA ASN A 166 25.63 -21.19 -8.65
C ASN A 166 24.91 -21.24 -9.99
N ALA A 167 24.93 -20.08 -10.67
CA ALA A 167 25.04 -19.97 -12.12
C ALA A 167 26.32 -20.63 -12.72
N THR A 168 26.87 -21.67 -12.08
CA THR A 168 28.02 -22.45 -12.56
C THR A 168 27.96 -23.93 -12.17
N THR A 169 26.83 -24.60 -12.37
CA THR A 169 26.89 -26.05 -12.61
C THR A 169 25.74 -26.52 -13.46
N THR A 170 26.09 -27.04 -14.64
CA THR A 170 25.27 -27.84 -15.52
C THR A 170 24.61 -28.99 -14.76
N ALA A 171 23.38 -28.77 -14.29
CA ALA A 171 22.43 -29.82 -13.94
C ALA A 171 21.15 -29.59 -14.76
N PRO A 172 20.51 -30.65 -15.27
CA PRO A 172 19.40 -30.52 -16.21
C PRO A 172 18.27 -29.74 -15.54
N GLN A 173 17.83 -28.67 -16.19
CA GLN A 173 16.61 -27.94 -15.83
C GLN A 173 15.47 -28.95 -15.80
N SER A 174 15.02 -29.33 -14.61
CA SER A 174 13.70 -29.91 -14.46
C SER A 174 12.69 -28.80 -14.75
N ASP A 175 12.08 -28.86 -15.93
CA ASP A 175 11.00 -28.00 -16.45
C ASP A 175 9.68 -28.07 -15.63
N GLU A 176 9.71 -28.61 -14.41
CA GLU A 176 8.53 -28.57 -13.54
C GLU A 176 8.48 -27.24 -12.79
N PRO A 177 7.39 -26.45 -12.90
CA PRO A 177 7.24 -25.21 -12.14
C PRO A 177 7.26 -25.56 -10.65
N ARG A 178 8.38 -25.26 -9.98
CA ARG A 178 8.60 -25.57 -8.56
C ARG A 178 7.53 -24.85 -7.72
N GLN A 179 6.58 -25.62 -7.21
CA GLN A 179 5.39 -25.08 -6.55
C GLN A 179 5.75 -24.51 -5.18
N GLN A 180 5.45 -23.22 -4.98
CA GLN A 180 5.62 -22.55 -3.69
C GLN A 180 4.48 -22.96 -2.73
N PRO A 181 4.76 -23.30 -1.45
CA PRO A 181 3.72 -23.69 -0.49
C PRO A 181 2.60 -22.64 -0.35
N VAL A 182 2.96 -21.35 -0.35
CA VAL A 182 2.00 -20.24 -0.25
C VAL A 182 1.02 -20.25 -1.43
N LEU A 183 1.47 -20.57 -2.65
CA LEU A 183 0.61 -20.66 -3.82
C LEU A 183 -0.42 -21.79 -3.66
N LEU A 184 0.02 -22.97 -3.20
CA LEU A 184 -0.85 -24.13 -3.00
C LEU A 184 -1.91 -23.87 -1.93
N VAL A 185 -1.50 -23.31 -0.79
CA VAL A 185 -2.44 -22.93 0.27
C VAL A 185 -3.41 -21.85 -0.23
N MET A 186 -2.93 -20.88 -1.01
CA MET A 186 -3.79 -19.83 -1.55
C MET A 186 -4.84 -20.39 -2.51
N GLN A 187 -4.49 -21.34 -3.39
CA GLN A 187 -5.45 -22.02 -4.26
C GLN A 187 -6.55 -22.74 -3.48
N GLN A 188 -6.23 -23.33 -2.33
CA GLN A 188 -7.22 -23.98 -1.45
C GLN A 188 -8.11 -22.98 -0.69
N VAL A 189 -7.53 -21.85 -0.28
CA VAL A 189 -8.21 -20.85 0.55
C VAL A 189 -9.07 -19.89 -0.27
N LEU A 190 -8.70 -19.61 -1.53
CA LEU A 190 -9.36 -18.61 -2.37
C LEU A 190 -10.88 -18.83 -2.56
N PRO A 191 -11.39 -20.07 -2.77
CA PRO A 191 -12.84 -20.31 -2.84
C PRO A 191 -13.57 -19.96 -1.55
N VAL A 192 -12.95 -20.24 -0.39
CA VAL A 192 -13.52 -19.92 0.93
C VAL A 192 -13.56 -18.41 1.13
N ILE A 193 -12.51 -17.71 0.73
CA ILE A 193 -12.43 -16.26 0.81
C ILE A 193 -13.47 -15.59 -0.09
N ARG A 194 -13.71 -16.13 -1.29
CA ARG A 194 -14.79 -15.66 -2.16
C ARG A 194 -16.16 -15.77 -1.46
N GLN A 195 -16.41 -16.87 -0.76
CA GLN A 195 -17.65 -17.05 0.01
C GLN A 195 -17.75 -16.09 1.20
N VAL A 196 -16.66 -15.89 1.94
CA VAL A 196 -16.60 -14.92 3.04
C VAL A 196 -16.92 -13.52 2.53
N LEU A 197 -16.31 -13.11 1.40
CA LEU A 197 -16.53 -11.80 0.82
C LEU A 197 -17.96 -11.63 0.33
N HIS A 198 -18.62 -12.65 -0.24
CA HIS A 198 -20.04 -12.54 -0.59
C HIS A 198 -20.94 -12.15 0.59
N THR A 199 -20.61 -12.61 1.80
CA THR A 199 -21.38 -12.29 3.02
C THR A 199 -20.91 -10.99 3.68
N TRP A 200 -19.61 -10.68 3.63
CA TRP A 200 -18.97 -9.61 4.41
C TRP A 200 -18.43 -8.44 3.56
N VAL A 201 -18.76 -8.34 2.27
CA VAL A 201 -18.23 -7.30 1.35
C VAL A 201 -18.47 -5.87 1.85
N ILE A 202 -19.47 -5.65 2.69
CA ILE A 202 -19.83 -4.33 3.24
C ILE A 202 -18.94 -3.96 4.44
N ASP A 203 -18.39 -4.94 5.16
CA ASP A 203 -17.59 -4.66 6.36
C ASP A 203 -16.15 -4.25 5.98
N PRO A 204 -15.73 -3.00 6.30
CA PRO A 204 -14.44 -2.48 5.85
C PRO A 204 -13.25 -3.21 6.46
N ASP A 205 -13.35 -3.65 7.72
CA ASP A 205 -12.24 -4.30 8.40
C ASP A 205 -12.01 -5.71 7.83
N VAL A 206 -13.07 -6.44 7.49
CA VAL A 206 -12.94 -7.77 6.87
C VAL A 206 -12.30 -7.65 5.49
N VAL A 207 -12.79 -6.71 4.67
CA VAL A 207 -12.23 -6.45 3.34
C VAL A 207 -10.76 -6.04 3.43
N GLU A 208 -10.40 -5.18 4.38
CA GLU A 208 -9.01 -4.76 4.59
C GLU A 208 -8.10 -5.94 4.93
N ASN A 209 -8.52 -6.81 5.87
CA ASN A 209 -7.74 -8.00 6.25
C ASN A 209 -7.58 -8.98 5.07
N VAL A 210 -8.61 -9.18 4.25
CA VAL A 210 -8.52 -10.04 3.06
C VAL A 210 -7.59 -9.42 2.01
N CYS A 211 -7.72 -8.12 1.73
CA CYS A 211 -6.82 -7.43 0.82
C CYS A 211 -5.37 -7.45 1.33
N ASP A 212 -5.15 -7.29 2.63
CA ASP A 212 -3.81 -7.38 3.25
C ASP A 212 -3.20 -8.78 3.13
N MET A 213 -4.00 -9.82 3.36
CA MET A 213 -3.58 -11.20 3.14
C MET A 213 -3.12 -11.44 1.69
N MET A 214 -3.89 -10.96 0.70
CA MET A 214 -3.54 -11.09 -0.72
C MET A 214 -2.29 -10.27 -1.08
N LYS A 215 -2.16 -9.04 -0.56
CA LYS A 215 -0.97 -8.19 -0.73
C LYS A 215 0.29 -8.87 -0.21
N LYS A 216 0.23 -9.47 0.98
CA LYS A 216 1.36 -10.20 1.58
C LYS A 216 1.72 -11.44 0.78
N ALA A 217 0.72 -12.22 0.34
CA ALA A 217 0.97 -13.36 -0.54
C ALA A 217 1.64 -12.95 -1.86
N MET A 218 1.21 -11.84 -2.48
CA MET A 218 1.86 -11.30 -3.69
C MET A 218 3.30 -10.88 -3.44
N ARG A 219 3.60 -10.20 -2.32
CA ARG A 219 4.97 -9.79 -1.99
C ARG A 219 5.91 -10.97 -1.80
N THR A 220 5.41 -12.06 -1.23
CA THR A 220 6.20 -13.27 -1.01
C THR A 220 6.38 -14.09 -2.28
N LEU A 221 5.33 -14.24 -3.09
CA LEU A 221 5.34 -15.09 -4.28
C LEU A 221 5.94 -14.40 -5.51
N MET A 222 5.81 -13.08 -5.64
CA MET A 222 6.22 -12.30 -6.82
C MET A 222 5.74 -12.98 -8.11
N ASP A 223 6.65 -13.37 -9.02
CA ASP A 223 6.33 -14.06 -10.27
C ASP A 223 5.58 -15.38 -10.08
N ASN A 224 5.77 -16.08 -8.95
CA ASN A 224 5.09 -17.34 -8.66
C ASN A 224 3.59 -17.16 -8.35
N PHE A 225 3.10 -15.91 -8.25
CA PHE A 225 1.68 -15.59 -8.06
C PHE A 225 0.86 -15.68 -9.37
N ARG A 226 1.52 -15.79 -10.53
CA ARG A 226 0.88 -15.84 -11.86
C ARG A 226 -0.31 -16.81 -11.97
N PRO A 227 -0.27 -18.05 -11.44
CA PRO A 227 -1.37 -19.00 -11.64
C PRO A 227 -2.71 -18.56 -11.03
N VAL A 228 -2.69 -17.70 -10.01
CA VAL A 228 -3.89 -17.22 -9.30
C VAL A 228 -4.19 -15.74 -9.55
N VAL A 229 -3.35 -15.05 -10.33
CA VAL A 229 -3.47 -13.60 -10.55
C VAL A 229 -4.79 -13.23 -11.22
N LYS A 230 -5.26 -14.04 -12.19
CA LYS A 230 -6.51 -13.80 -12.91
C LYS A 230 -7.73 -13.93 -11.99
N ASP A 231 -7.74 -14.97 -11.14
CA ASP A 231 -8.83 -15.18 -10.19
C ASP A 231 -8.90 -14.07 -9.13
N VAL A 232 -7.75 -13.63 -8.62
CA VAL A 232 -7.66 -12.56 -7.62
C VAL A 232 -8.04 -11.21 -8.23
N ALA A 233 -7.62 -10.93 -9.46
CA ALA A 233 -8.02 -9.71 -10.17
C ALA A 233 -9.52 -9.68 -10.45
N GLN A 234 -10.10 -10.78 -10.92
CA GLN A 234 -11.55 -10.89 -11.14
C GLN A 234 -12.31 -10.67 -9.82
N LEU A 235 -11.88 -11.34 -8.75
CA LEU A 235 -12.46 -11.16 -7.42
C LEU A 235 -12.37 -9.69 -6.95
N THR A 236 -11.23 -9.03 -7.19
CA THR A 236 -11.04 -7.61 -6.84
C THR A 236 -12.00 -6.71 -7.63
N ALA A 237 -12.17 -6.95 -8.92
CA ALA A 237 -13.12 -6.21 -9.76
C ALA A 237 -14.58 -6.43 -9.32
N ASP A 238 -14.98 -7.69 -9.08
CA ASP A 238 -16.33 -8.05 -8.65
C ASP A 238 -16.71 -7.38 -7.32
N MET A 239 -15.79 -7.44 -6.35
CA MET A 239 -15.95 -6.80 -5.05
C MET A 239 -16.07 -5.29 -5.17
N TYR A 240 -15.17 -4.64 -5.94
CA TYR A 240 -15.17 -3.20 -6.10
C TYR A 240 -16.44 -2.70 -6.80
N ASN A 241 -16.96 -3.48 -7.75
CA ASN A 241 -18.21 -3.15 -8.42
C ASN A 241 -19.43 -3.23 -7.49
N SER A 242 -19.40 -4.12 -6.50
CA SER A 242 -20.45 -4.29 -5.50
C SER A 242 -20.37 -3.26 -4.37
N SER A 243 -19.22 -3.14 -3.70
CA SER A 243 -18.97 -2.18 -2.63
C SER A 243 -17.58 -1.57 -2.80
N PRO A 244 -17.48 -0.35 -3.37
CA PRO A 244 -16.20 0.32 -3.57
C PRO A 244 -15.53 0.66 -2.23
N GLN A 245 -14.32 0.16 -2.01
CA GLN A 245 -13.54 0.45 -0.80
C GLN A 245 -12.06 0.71 -1.11
N PRO A 246 -11.36 1.57 -0.33
CA PRO A 246 -9.94 1.89 -0.56
C PRO A 246 -8.97 0.70 -0.60
N PRO A 247 -9.07 -0.33 0.27
CA PRO A 247 -8.12 -1.46 0.27
C PRO A 247 -8.10 -2.24 -1.05
N MET A 248 -9.23 -2.28 -1.76
CA MET A 248 -9.36 -2.96 -3.05
C MET A 248 -8.60 -2.21 -4.16
N LEU A 249 -8.57 -0.87 -4.12
CA LEU A 249 -7.78 -0.05 -5.04
C LEU A 249 -6.28 -0.28 -4.83
N ASP A 250 -5.86 -0.41 -3.57
CA ASP A 250 -4.47 -0.72 -3.23
C ASP A 250 -4.03 -2.12 -3.65
N LEU A 251 -4.96 -3.09 -3.59
CA LEU A 251 -4.75 -4.44 -4.10
C LEU A 251 -4.64 -4.43 -5.63
N ALA A 252 -5.60 -3.79 -6.32
CA ALA A 252 -5.60 -3.65 -7.78
C ALA A 252 -4.31 -2.97 -8.28
N LYS A 253 -3.87 -1.89 -7.60
CA LYS A 253 -2.59 -1.23 -7.87
C LYS A 253 -1.43 -2.21 -7.86
N GLN A 254 -1.33 -3.05 -6.83
CA GLN A 254 -0.21 -3.99 -6.69
C GLN A 254 -0.23 -5.06 -7.78
N ILE A 255 -1.40 -5.59 -8.11
CA ILE A 255 -1.57 -6.54 -9.21
C ILE A 255 -1.09 -5.91 -10.53
N LEU A 256 -1.58 -4.71 -10.86
CA LEU A 256 -1.23 -4.03 -12.10
C LEU A 256 0.26 -3.67 -12.16
N VAL A 257 0.84 -3.15 -11.07
CA VAL A 257 2.26 -2.77 -11.04
C VAL A 257 3.20 -3.98 -11.17
N LEU A 258 2.83 -5.13 -10.59
CA LEU A 258 3.66 -6.34 -10.65
C LEU A 258 3.55 -7.04 -12.01
N PHE A 259 2.36 -7.10 -12.62
CA PHE A 259 2.10 -7.97 -13.77
C PHE A 259 1.88 -7.27 -15.11
N VAL A 260 1.85 -5.93 -15.18
CA VAL A 260 1.64 -5.23 -16.48
C VAL A 260 2.72 -5.50 -17.53
N ALA A 261 3.93 -5.87 -17.10
CA ALA A 261 5.02 -6.19 -18.02
C ALA A 261 4.83 -7.56 -18.70
N ASP A 262 3.95 -8.40 -18.15
CA ASP A 262 3.69 -9.75 -18.63
C ASP A 262 2.59 -9.74 -19.69
N GLU A 263 2.94 -10.11 -20.93
CA GLU A 263 2.00 -10.15 -22.06
C GLU A 263 0.86 -11.15 -21.84
N SER A 264 1.08 -12.21 -21.07
CA SER A 264 0.07 -13.27 -20.85
C SER A 264 -1.10 -12.84 -19.95
N VAL A 265 -0.93 -11.76 -19.21
CA VAL A 265 -1.87 -11.23 -18.21
C VAL A 265 -2.39 -9.83 -18.60
N ASN A 266 -1.93 -9.28 -19.72
CA ASN A 266 -2.25 -7.91 -20.13
C ASN A 266 -3.76 -7.66 -20.29
N ASP A 267 -4.51 -8.58 -20.90
CA ASP A 267 -5.96 -8.44 -21.07
C ASP A 267 -6.68 -8.29 -19.72
N MET A 268 -6.32 -9.14 -18.75
CA MET A 268 -6.86 -9.03 -17.39
C MET A 268 -6.48 -7.69 -16.75
N ALA A 269 -5.25 -7.22 -16.94
CA ALA A 269 -4.80 -5.95 -16.37
C ALA A 269 -5.60 -4.76 -16.94
N VAL A 270 -5.89 -4.78 -18.24
CA VAL A 270 -6.75 -3.80 -18.91
C VAL A 270 -8.18 -3.87 -18.37
N ASP A 271 -8.74 -5.07 -18.24
CA ASP A 271 -10.11 -5.27 -17.73
C ASP A 271 -10.27 -4.79 -16.28
N LEU A 272 -9.33 -5.15 -15.40
CA LEU A 272 -9.32 -4.70 -14.00
C LEU A 272 -9.21 -3.18 -13.93
N PHE A 273 -8.28 -2.58 -14.67
CA PHE A 273 -8.11 -1.13 -14.72
C PHE A 273 -9.38 -0.43 -15.20
N HIS A 274 -9.97 -0.91 -16.30
CA HIS A 274 -11.19 -0.35 -16.88
C HIS A 274 -12.39 -0.47 -15.92
N SER A 275 -12.57 -1.63 -15.28
CA SER A 275 -13.65 -1.86 -14.31
C SER A 275 -13.55 -0.89 -13.13
N VAL A 276 -12.36 -0.76 -12.54
CA VAL A 276 -12.11 0.14 -11.42
C VAL A 276 -12.37 1.59 -11.83
N CYS A 277 -11.79 2.06 -12.93
CA CYS A 277 -11.97 3.42 -13.41
C CYS A 277 -13.44 3.75 -13.71
N THR A 278 -14.15 2.87 -14.40
CA THR A 278 -15.57 3.08 -14.75
C THR A 278 -16.43 3.20 -13.50
N LYS A 279 -16.24 2.29 -12.54
CA LYS A 279 -16.98 2.32 -11.28
C LYS A 279 -16.66 3.58 -10.48
N THR A 280 -15.39 3.94 -10.30
CA THR A 280 -15.05 5.14 -9.53
C THR A 280 -15.53 6.42 -10.21
N ILE A 281 -15.40 6.54 -11.55
CA ILE A 281 -15.92 7.70 -12.30
C ILE A 281 -17.44 7.83 -12.11
N SER A 282 -18.19 6.72 -12.03
CA SER A 282 -19.63 6.77 -11.74
C SER A 282 -19.93 7.33 -10.34
N LEU A 283 -19.04 7.12 -9.36
CA LEU A 283 -19.16 7.73 -8.03
C LEU A 283 -18.91 9.24 -8.05
N PHE A 284 -18.05 9.73 -8.95
CA PHE A 284 -17.83 11.18 -9.13
C PHE A 284 -19.07 11.91 -9.67
N GLN A 285 -20.00 11.20 -10.31
CA GLN A 285 -21.28 11.77 -10.76
C GLN A 285 -22.29 11.90 -9.60
N LEU A 286 -22.05 11.20 -8.50
CA LEU A 286 -22.81 11.31 -7.24
C LEU A 286 -22.19 12.42 -6.36
N ASP A 287 -22.63 12.53 -5.11
CA ASP A 287 -22.04 13.48 -4.17
C ASP A 287 -20.62 13.03 -3.76
N VAL A 288 -19.64 13.63 -4.41
CA VAL A 288 -18.20 13.43 -4.23
C VAL A 288 -17.77 13.58 -2.75
N ARG A 289 -18.53 14.36 -1.96
CA ARG A 289 -18.24 14.62 -0.54
C ARG A 289 -18.54 13.43 0.37
N GLU A 290 -19.32 12.46 -0.10
CA GLU A 290 -19.60 11.24 0.67
C GLU A 290 -18.44 10.24 0.67
N TYR A 291 -17.53 10.33 -0.32
CA TYR A 291 -16.49 9.32 -0.55
C TYR A 291 -15.04 9.87 -0.64
N PRO A 292 -14.60 10.76 0.28
CA PRO A 292 -13.27 11.38 0.20
C PRO A 292 -12.12 10.37 0.24
N ASP A 293 -12.25 9.31 1.05
CA ASP A 293 -11.23 8.28 1.22
C ASP A 293 -11.04 7.44 -0.06
N ILE A 294 -12.14 7.13 -0.76
CA ILE A 294 -12.10 6.39 -2.03
C ILE A 294 -11.45 7.25 -3.11
N ILE A 295 -11.77 8.55 -3.14
CA ILE A 295 -11.19 9.48 -4.10
C ILE A 295 -9.69 9.64 -3.85
N GLU A 296 -9.26 9.78 -2.59
CA GLU A 296 -7.85 9.83 -2.24
C GLU A 296 -7.11 8.59 -2.74
N ALA A 297 -7.63 7.40 -2.40
CA ALA A 297 -7.04 6.13 -2.81
C ALA A 297 -7.05 5.95 -4.33
N PHE A 298 -8.09 6.41 -5.02
CA PHE A 298 -8.18 6.36 -6.48
C PHE A 298 -7.18 7.29 -7.16
N MET A 299 -7.01 8.51 -6.65
CA MET A 299 -6.00 9.44 -7.16
C MET A 299 -4.59 8.89 -6.94
N ALA A 300 -4.33 8.29 -5.78
CA ALA A 300 -3.06 7.60 -5.51
C ALA A 300 -2.84 6.38 -6.43
N PHE A 301 -3.90 5.61 -6.70
CA PHE A 301 -3.90 4.52 -7.68
C PHE A 301 -3.52 5.04 -9.07
N LEU A 302 -4.22 6.05 -9.59
CA LEU A 302 -3.96 6.62 -10.91
C LEU A 302 -2.56 7.22 -11.03
N ALA A 303 -2.06 7.91 -9.99
CA ALA A 303 -0.71 8.46 -9.99
C ALA A 303 0.36 7.37 -10.17
N GLN A 304 0.18 6.23 -9.51
CA GLN A 304 1.11 5.09 -9.63
C GLN A 304 1.00 4.39 -10.98
N ILE A 305 -0.21 4.24 -11.52
CA ILE A 305 -0.42 3.67 -12.86
C ILE A 305 0.17 4.59 -13.93
N ALA A 306 -0.03 5.91 -13.84
CA ALA A 306 0.57 6.87 -14.77
C ALA A 306 2.11 6.79 -14.77
N LYS A 307 2.71 6.61 -13.58
CA LYS A 307 4.15 6.54 -13.41
C LYS A 307 4.78 5.21 -13.87
N LYS A 308 4.18 4.08 -13.50
CA LYS A 308 4.77 2.74 -13.70
C LYS A 308 4.20 2.00 -14.91
N CYS A 309 2.95 2.26 -15.26
CA CYS A 309 2.17 1.48 -16.22
C CYS A 309 1.48 2.38 -17.27
N PRO A 310 2.19 3.30 -17.96
CA PRO A 310 1.55 4.28 -18.85
C PRO A 310 0.80 3.63 -20.02
N LYS A 311 1.16 2.39 -20.41
CA LYS A 311 0.47 1.61 -21.45
C LYS A 311 -1.03 1.44 -21.18
N LEU A 312 -1.44 1.28 -19.91
CA LEU A 312 -2.84 1.12 -19.53
C LEU A 312 -3.68 2.37 -19.80
N LEU A 313 -3.08 3.56 -19.65
CA LEU A 313 -3.71 4.83 -19.97
C LEU A 313 -3.82 5.09 -21.49
N GLY A 314 -2.97 4.44 -22.29
CA GLY A 314 -2.97 4.56 -23.74
C GLY A 314 -3.97 3.65 -24.45
N HIS A 315 -4.66 2.76 -23.72
CA HIS A 315 -5.61 1.83 -24.29
C HIS A 315 -6.89 2.55 -24.76
N GLU A 316 -7.48 2.14 -25.89
CA GLU A 316 -8.61 2.83 -26.54
C GLU A 316 -9.84 2.95 -25.62
N ASN A 317 -10.05 1.97 -24.74
CA ASN A 317 -11.16 1.96 -23.78
C ASN A 317 -10.95 2.89 -22.58
N CYS A 318 -9.79 3.54 -22.43
CA CYS A 318 -9.53 4.41 -21.30
C CYS A 318 -10.19 5.79 -21.49
N ASN A 319 -11.13 6.13 -20.61
CA ASN A 319 -11.72 7.47 -20.56
C ASN A 319 -10.78 8.48 -19.88
N ILE A 320 -9.71 8.87 -20.57
CA ILE A 320 -8.71 9.83 -20.06
C ILE A 320 -9.36 11.17 -19.70
N LEU A 321 -10.38 11.60 -20.45
CA LEU A 321 -11.12 12.83 -20.15
C LEU A 321 -11.79 12.76 -18.78
N GLY A 322 -12.49 11.66 -18.49
CA GLY A 322 -13.14 11.43 -17.19
C GLY A 322 -12.14 11.38 -16.05
N LEU A 323 -10.98 10.74 -16.24
CA LEU A 323 -9.90 10.71 -15.25
C LEU A 323 -9.32 12.11 -14.99
N PHE A 324 -9.10 12.90 -16.04
CA PHE A 324 -8.61 14.27 -15.91
C PHE A 324 -9.61 15.18 -15.19
N GLN A 325 -10.89 15.08 -15.53
CA GLN A 325 -11.97 15.81 -14.85
C GLN A 325 -12.10 15.40 -13.39
N ALA A 326 -12.00 14.11 -13.07
CA ALA A 326 -11.97 13.61 -11.70
C ALA A 326 -10.80 14.23 -10.91
N GLY A 327 -9.62 14.34 -11.51
CA GLY A 327 -8.46 15.02 -10.91
C GLY A 327 -8.72 16.49 -10.61
N ILE A 328 -9.36 17.22 -11.52
CA ILE A 328 -9.74 18.64 -11.31
C ILE A 328 -10.76 18.78 -10.16
N ILE A 329 -11.73 17.87 -10.09
CA ILE A 329 -12.71 17.84 -8.99
C ILE A 329 -11.99 17.55 -7.66
N GLY A 330 -11.06 16.58 -7.65
CA GLY A 330 -10.27 16.22 -6.48
C GLY A 330 -9.42 17.36 -5.91
N LEU A 331 -8.91 18.27 -6.75
CA LEU A 331 -8.24 19.51 -6.29
C LEU A 331 -9.16 20.44 -5.49
N GLY A 332 -10.48 20.24 -5.61
CA GLY A 332 -11.51 21.03 -4.98
C GLY A 332 -12.03 20.55 -3.64
N MET A 333 -11.51 19.42 -3.16
CA MET A 333 -11.96 18.78 -1.93
C MET A 333 -11.43 19.52 -0.69
N SER A 334 -12.12 19.38 0.44
CA SER A 334 -11.70 19.96 1.73
C SER A 334 -10.49 19.23 2.32
N GLU A 335 -10.37 17.94 2.00
CA GLU A 335 -9.42 17.01 2.58
C GLU A 335 -8.04 17.23 1.96
N SER A 336 -7.08 17.62 2.80
CA SER A 336 -5.72 17.89 2.35
C SER A 336 -5.04 16.67 1.68
N PRO A 337 -5.19 15.44 2.19
CA PRO A 337 -4.63 14.25 1.53
C PRO A 337 -5.17 14.03 0.11
N THR A 338 -6.48 14.13 -0.10
CA THR A 338 -7.14 13.98 -1.41
C THR A 338 -6.64 15.00 -2.44
N VAL A 339 -6.46 16.25 -2.03
CA VAL A 339 -5.90 17.29 -2.91
C VAL A 339 -4.45 17.00 -3.27
N LYS A 340 -3.64 16.53 -2.31
CA LYS A 340 -2.23 16.16 -2.55
C LYS A 340 -2.11 15.01 -3.54
N THR A 341 -2.88 13.93 -3.37
CA THR A 341 -2.86 12.78 -4.30
C THR A 341 -3.42 13.17 -5.68
N SER A 342 -4.41 14.06 -5.75
CA SER A 342 -4.89 14.63 -7.01
C SER A 342 -3.82 15.44 -7.73
N CYS A 343 -3.05 16.27 -7.01
CA CYS A 343 -1.91 17.00 -7.56
C CYS A 343 -0.83 16.04 -8.09
N GLN A 344 -0.54 14.96 -7.37
CA GLN A 344 0.41 13.93 -7.79
C GLN A 344 -0.05 13.26 -9.08
N PHE A 345 -1.29 12.80 -9.16
CA PHE A 345 -1.86 12.20 -10.37
C PHE A 345 -1.77 13.15 -11.57
N LEU A 346 -2.27 14.38 -11.43
CA LEU A 346 -2.25 15.36 -12.52
C LEU A 346 -0.82 15.66 -12.97
N SER A 347 0.12 15.79 -12.03
CA SER A 347 1.53 15.97 -12.34
C SER A 347 2.07 14.79 -13.15
N GLU A 348 1.87 13.55 -12.71
CA GLU A 348 2.37 12.35 -13.40
C GLU A 348 1.71 12.18 -14.79
N LEU A 349 0.42 12.49 -14.92
CA LEU A 349 -0.29 12.48 -16.22
C LEU A 349 0.30 13.51 -17.19
N ILE A 350 0.64 14.71 -16.72
CA ILE A 350 1.30 15.75 -17.53
C ILE A 350 2.74 15.35 -17.88
N HIS A 351 3.46 14.63 -17.00
CA HIS A 351 4.79 14.11 -17.33
C HIS A 351 4.75 13.05 -18.42
N GLY A 352 3.73 12.20 -18.43
CA GLY A 352 3.53 11.14 -19.43
C GLY A 352 3.10 11.61 -20.83
N TYR A 353 3.01 12.92 -21.08
CA TYR A 353 2.40 13.51 -22.28
C TYR A 353 3.03 13.06 -23.62
N ASP A 354 4.34 12.80 -23.68
CA ASP A 354 5.02 12.38 -24.93
C ASP A 354 4.61 10.98 -25.37
N ASN A 355 4.27 10.11 -24.42
CA ASN A 355 3.95 8.71 -24.68
C ASN A 355 2.44 8.48 -24.85
N LEU A 356 1.59 9.50 -24.63
CA LEU A 356 0.13 9.38 -24.57
C LEU A 356 -0.57 10.48 -25.39
N PRO A 357 -0.84 10.26 -26.70
CA PRO A 357 -1.45 11.27 -27.57
C PRO A 357 -2.86 11.68 -27.11
N ALA A 358 -3.63 10.74 -26.56
CA ALA A 358 -4.96 11.02 -26.04
C ALA A 358 -4.91 11.94 -24.79
N ALA A 359 -3.92 11.75 -23.90
CA ALA A 359 -3.69 12.65 -22.76
C ALA A 359 -3.31 14.06 -23.24
N LYS A 360 -2.45 14.17 -24.26
CA LYS A 360 -2.08 15.45 -24.87
C LYS A 360 -3.28 16.21 -25.43
N ALA A 361 -4.19 15.53 -26.11
CA ALA A 361 -5.42 16.13 -26.64
C ALA A 361 -6.33 16.67 -25.52
N VAL A 362 -6.54 15.87 -24.46
CA VAL A 362 -7.33 16.26 -23.29
C VAL A 362 -6.71 17.45 -22.56
N ILE A 363 -5.40 17.43 -22.29
CA ILE A 363 -4.70 18.52 -21.60
C ILE A 363 -4.73 19.80 -22.43
N THR A 364 -4.57 19.71 -23.76
CA THR A 364 -4.64 20.90 -24.62
C THR A 364 -6.04 21.53 -24.64
N THR A 365 -7.07 20.70 -24.57
CA THR A 365 -8.48 21.14 -24.66
C THR A 365 -9.01 21.64 -23.31
N HIS A 366 -8.71 20.93 -22.23
CA HIS A 366 -9.24 21.19 -20.88
C HIS A 366 -8.21 21.78 -19.91
N GLY A 367 -6.98 22.06 -20.34
CA GLY A 367 -5.94 22.59 -19.46
C GLY A 367 -6.27 23.97 -18.86
N LEU A 368 -7.11 24.77 -19.53
CA LEU A 368 -7.59 26.04 -18.97
C LEU A 368 -8.37 25.82 -17.67
N SER A 369 -9.27 24.83 -17.61
CA SER A 369 -10.08 24.59 -16.40
C SER A 369 -9.22 24.09 -15.23
N LEU A 370 -8.14 23.35 -15.52
CA LEU A 370 -7.14 22.98 -14.52
C LEU A 370 -6.44 24.23 -13.96
N VAL A 371 -5.94 25.13 -14.82
CA VAL A 371 -5.29 26.38 -14.39
C VAL A 371 -6.26 27.25 -13.59
N GLU A 372 -7.51 27.38 -14.03
CA GLU A 372 -8.55 28.10 -13.28
C GLU A 372 -8.79 27.47 -11.89
N ARG A 373 -8.89 26.14 -11.79
CA ARG A 373 -9.07 25.46 -10.50
C ARG A 373 -7.89 25.71 -9.56
N LEU A 374 -6.66 25.58 -10.05
CA LEU A 374 -5.44 25.84 -9.28
C LEU A 374 -5.39 27.29 -8.80
N MET A 375 -5.76 28.24 -9.66
CA MET A 375 -5.78 29.65 -9.30
C MET A 375 -6.82 29.97 -8.23
N ARG A 376 -8.04 29.41 -8.32
CA ARG A 376 -9.06 29.52 -7.26
C ARG A 376 -8.57 28.94 -5.92
N ALA A 377 -7.92 27.79 -5.98
CA ALA A 377 -7.37 27.12 -4.81
C ALA A 377 -6.28 27.97 -4.11
N ILE A 378 -5.37 28.57 -4.87
CA ILE A 378 -4.36 29.53 -4.37
C ILE A 378 -5.06 30.80 -3.84
N GLY A 379 -6.11 31.26 -4.52
CA GLY A 379 -6.92 32.43 -4.18
C GLY A 379 -7.59 32.37 -2.80
N GLY A 380 -7.79 31.17 -2.25
CA GLY A 380 -8.30 31.00 -0.90
C GLY A 380 -9.23 29.81 -0.69
N GLU A 381 -9.66 29.12 -1.77
CA GLU A 381 -10.65 28.03 -1.66
C GLU A 381 -10.11 26.76 -1.00
N SER A 382 -8.78 26.53 -1.04
CA SER A 382 -8.17 25.34 -0.44
C SER A 382 -7.33 25.67 0.81
N PRO A 383 -7.07 24.69 1.70
CA PRO A 383 -6.13 24.87 2.81
C PRO A 383 -4.72 25.29 2.34
N ARG A 384 -3.97 26.04 3.16
CA ARG A 384 -2.61 26.46 2.80
C ARG A 384 -1.63 25.29 2.68
N ALA A 385 -1.85 24.23 3.46
CA ALA A 385 -0.98 23.05 3.52
C ALA A 385 -0.90 22.25 2.19
N VAL A 386 -1.80 22.50 1.24
CA VAL A 386 -1.83 21.81 -0.06
C VAL A 386 -1.32 22.67 -1.22
N VAL A 387 -1.08 23.96 -0.98
CA VAL A 387 -0.65 24.93 -2.00
C VAL A 387 0.71 24.54 -2.61
N ASP A 388 1.60 23.94 -1.81
CA ASP A 388 2.90 23.43 -2.28
C ASP A 388 2.77 22.30 -3.29
N SER A 389 1.71 21.49 -3.18
CA SER A 389 1.44 20.39 -4.11
C SER A 389 0.85 20.92 -5.42
N MET A 390 0.12 22.03 -5.38
CA MET A 390 -0.39 22.71 -6.58
C MET A 390 0.74 23.34 -7.40
N ALA A 391 1.79 23.84 -6.74
CA ALA A 391 2.99 24.32 -7.42
C ALA A 391 3.67 23.24 -8.26
N ASP A 392 3.59 21.97 -7.85
CA ASP A 392 4.15 20.84 -8.61
C ASP A 392 3.40 20.64 -9.95
N VAL A 393 2.09 20.88 -9.96
CA VAL A 393 1.26 20.83 -11.18
C VAL A 393 1.61 21.99 -12.12
N PHE A 394 1.77 23.21 -11.58
CA PHE A 394 2.23 24.36 -12.38
C PHE A 394 3.61 24.11 -13.00
N TRP A 395 4.51 23.50 -12.24
CA TRP A 395 5.84 23.14 -12.73
C TRP A 395 5.75 22.14 -13.88
N ALA A 396 4.92 21.09 -13.75
CA ALA A 396 4.69 20.11 -14.81
C ALA A 396 4.13 20.78 -16.09
N LEU A 397 3.16 21.68 -15.96
CA LEU A 397 2.60 22.44 -17.09
C LEU A 397 3.64 23.35 -17.75
N ASN A 398 4.47 24.05 -16.98
CA ASN A 398 5.53 24.92 -17.50
C ASN A 398 6.59 24.15 -18.29
N LYS A 399 6.92 22.94 -17.84
CA LYS A 399 7.96 22.11 -18.45
C LYS A 399 7.49 21.53 -19.79
N TRP A 400 6.24 21.07 -19.88
CA TRP A 400 5.75 20.26 -21.01
C TRP A 400 4.72 20.97 -21.92
N HIS A 401 4.01 21.98 -21.42
CA HIS A 401 2.94 22.69 -22.13
C HIS A 401 3.08 24.22 -22.10
N LEU A 402 4.30 24.74 -22.23
CA LEU A 402 4.59 26.17 -22.08
C LEU A 402 3.71 27.08 -22.97
N GLU A 403 3.56 26.76 -24.26
CA GLU A 403 2.77 27.59 -25.18
C GLU A 403 1.30 27.69 -24.77
N SER A 404 0.70 26.56 -24.39
CA SER A 404 -0.68 26.51 -23.89
C SER A 404 -0.80 27.20 -22.53
N MET A 405 0.19 27.02 -21.66
CA MET A 405 0.25 27.66 -20.34
C MET A 405 0.30 29.19 -20.43
N VAL A 406 1.06 29.76 -21.37
CA VAL A 406 1.05 31.21 -21.64
C VAL A 406 -0.35 31.69 -22.04
N LYS A 407 -1.04 30.95 -22.92
CA LYS A 407 -2.41 31.29 -23.34
C LYS A 407 -3.40 31.21 -22.18
N TRP A 408 -3.33 30.15 -21.37
CA TRP A 408 -4.23 29.95 -20.23
C TRP A 408 -4.00 30.99 -19.13
N MET A 409 -2.74 31.30 -18.80
CA MET A 409 -2.43 32.34 -17.81
C MET A 409 -2.91 33.71 -18.26
N ASN A 410 -2.75 34.06 -19.54
CA ASN A 410 -3.27 35.33 -20.05
C ASN A 410 -4.80 35.39 -19.99
N ALA A 411 -5.50 34.29 -20.30
CA ALA A 411 -6.95 34.23 -20.18
C ALA A 411 -7.43 34.43 -18.73
N VAL A 412 -6.73 33.85 -17.77
CA VAL A 412 -7.03 33.98 -16.34
C VAL A 412 -6.76 35.38 -15.80
N VAL A 413 -5.66 36.02 -16.23
CA VAL A 413 -5.27 37.37 -15.76
C VAL A 413 -6.30 38.44 -16.15
N ILE A 414 -6.99 38.26 -17.28
CA ILE A 414 -8.00 39.19 -17.80
C ILE A 414 -9.30 39.13 -16.98
N GLN A 415 -9.58 38.04 -16.27
CA GLN A 415 -10.82 37.90 -15.51
C GLN A 415 -10.83 38.82 -14.27
N ASP A 416 -11.78 39.75 -14.22
CA ASP A 416 -11.98 40.63 -13.06
C ASP A 416 -12.50 39.86 -11.84
N GLY A 417 -12.02 40.21 -10.64
CA GLY A 417 -12.43 39.55 -9.38
C GLY A 417 -11.89 38.11 -9.16
N PHE A 418 -11.22 37.51 -10.15
CA PHE A 418 -10.63 36.18 -10.06
C PHE A 418 -9.10 36.25 -9.83
N PRO A 419 -8.46 35.49 -8.92
CA PRO A 419 -8.99 34.36 -8.15
C PRO A 419 -9.55 34.74 -6.77
N SER A 420 -9.42 36.01 -6.37
CA SER A 420 -9.93 36.58 -5.13
C SER A 420 -10.29 38.04 -5.36
N ALA A 421 -11.30 38.55 -4.65
CA ALA A 421 -11.70 39.97 -4.69
C ALA A 421 -10.54 40.91 -4.29
N LYS A 422 -9.53 40.41 -3.57
CA LYS A 422 -8.34 41.16 -3.15
C LYS A 422 -7.21 41.16 -4.18
N ALA A 423 -7.31 40.35 -5.24
CA ALA A 423 -6.26 40.21 -6.25
C ALA A 423 -6.34 41.34 -7.30
N THR A 424 -5.40 42.28 -7.27
CA THR A 424 -5.32 43.34 -8.30
C THR A 424 -4.80 42.80 -9.62
N ARG A 425 -5.16 43.44 -10.74
CA ARG A 425 -4.69 43.04 -12.09
C ARG A 425 -3.16 43.05 -12.19
N ALA A 426 -2.49 44.05 -11.61
CA ALA A 426 -1.02 44.13 -11.59
C ALA A 426 -0.37 42.94 -10.84
N GLN A 427 -0.96 42.51 -9.72
CA GLN A 427 -0.48 41.33 -8.98
C GLN A 427 -0.69 40.03 -9.78
N LYS A 428 -1.80 39.90 -10.51
CA LYS A 428 -2.04 38.74 -11.39
C LYS A 428 -1.02 38.69 -12.53
N GLU A 429 -0.73 39.83 -13.16
CA GLU A 429 0.29 39.95 -14.20
C GLU A 429 1.69 39.61 -13.66
N GLN A 430 2.02 40.06 -12.44
CA GLN A 430 3.28 39.73 -11.77
C GLN A 430 3.39 38.23 -11.47
N PHE A 431 2.32 37.62 -10.95
CA PHE A 431 2.26 36.18 -10.69
C PHE A 431 2.47 35.39 -11.98
N ALA A 432 1.72 35.70 -13.03
CA ALA A 432 1.84 35.04 -14.33
C ALA A 432 3.27 35.13 -14.89
N ARG A 433 3.90 36.30 -14.83
CA ARG A 433 5.30 36.47 -15.27
C ARG A 433 6.28 35.64 -14.45
N ARG A 434 6.13 35.58 -13.12
CA ARG A 434 7.02 34.79 -12.25
C ARG A 434 6.83 33.30 -12.48
N VAL A 435 5.60 32.81 -12.54
CA VAL A 435 5.30 31.40 -12.82
C VAL A 435 5.86 30.98 -14.18
N LEU A 436 5.60 31.74 -15.26
CA LEU A 436 6.05 31.39 -16.61
C LEU A 436 7.58 31.45 -16.79
N LYS A 437 8.28 32.19 -15.93
CA LYS A 437 9.75 32.30 -15.92
C LYS A 437 10.40 31.09 -15.23
N GLU A 438 9.77 30.53 -14.21
CA GLU A 438 10.31 29.41 -13.44
C GLU A 438 10.01 28.07 -14.13
N ARG A 439 10.93 27.67 -15.02
CA ARG A 439 10.83 26.45 -15.86
C ARG A 439 11.57 25.24 -15.29
N VAL A 440 12.53 25.49 -14.40
CA VAL A 440 13.45 24.45 -13.89
C VAL A 440 13.45 24.42 -12.36
N ASN A 441 13.41 25.59 -11.71
CA ASN A 441 13.52 25.68 -10.26
C ASN A 441 12.16 25.48 -9.56
N LYS A 442 11.90 24.23 -9.16
CA LYS A 442 10.70 23.82 -8.42
C LYS A 442 10.56 24.52 -7.07
N ARG A 443 11.67 24.77 -6.35
CA ARG A 443 11.67 25.45 -5.04
C ARG A 443 11.19 26.90 -5.16
N ARG A 444 11.73 27.63 -6.13
CA ARG A 444 11.36 29.03 -6.37
C ARG A 444 9.91 29.21 -6.84
N LEU A 445 9.39 28.23 -7.58
CA LEU A 445 7.97 28.24 -7.95
C LEU A 445 7.08 28.05 -6.72
N LYS A 446 7.45 27.15 -5.79
CA LYS A 446 6.72 26.98 -4.51
C LYS A 446 6.70 28.27 -3.70
N GLU A 447 7.87 28.90 -3.51
CA GLU A 447 7.98 30.19 -2.81
C GLU A 447 7.09 31.26 -3.44
N THR A 448 7.09 31.35 -4.78
CA THR A 448 6.21 32.28 -5.50
C THR A 448 4.73 31.97 -5.24
N VAL A 449 4.32 30.71 -5.34
CA VAL A 449 2.90 30.34 -5.11
C VAL A 449 2.49 30.63 -3.65
N GLN A 450 3.38 30.39 -2.68
CA GLN A 450 3.15 30.68 -1.27
C GLN A 450 3.04 32.19 -0.98
N GLU A 451 3.93 33.01 -1.54
CA GLU A 451 3.88 34.46 -1.42
C GLU A 451 2.54 35.01 -1.92
N PHE A 452 2.09 34.54 -3.09
CA PHE A 452 0.86 35.02 -3.71
C PHE A 452 -0.41 34.49 -3.03
N THR A 453 -0.41 33.29 -2.44
CA THR A 453 -1.56 32.86 -1.61
C THR A 453 -1.72 33.71 -0.35
N LEU A 454 -0.61 34.14 0.27
CA LEU A 454 -0.65 35.05 1.42
C LEU A 454 -1.18 36.43 1.02
N LEU A 455 -0.75 36.95 -0.12
CA LEU A 455 -1.24 38.21 -0.69
C LEU A 455 -2.75 38.15 -0.95
N TRP A 456 -3.24 37.13 -1.65
CA TRP A 456 -4.64 37.05 -2.08
C TRP A 456 -5.63 36.73 -0.95
N ARG A 457 -5.16 36.11 0.14
CA ARG A 457 -5.94 35.95 1.39
C ARG A 457 -5.89 37.22 2.26
N GLY A 458 -4.91 38.10 2.05
CA GLY A 458 -4.69 39.30 2.85
C GLY A 458 -3.97 39.02 4.18
N LEU A 459 -3.09 38.02 4.19
CA LEU A 459 -2.32 37.59 5.37
C LEU A 459 -0.88 38.13 5.37
N MET A 460 -0.47 38.84 4.32
CA MET A 460 0.84 39.49 4.23
C MET A 460 1.00 40.53 5.35
N GLY A 461 2.04 40.37 6.17
CA GLY A 461 2.35 41.25 7.31
C GLY A 461 1.70 40.87 8.64
N THR A 462 1.02 39.71 8.74
CA THR A 462 0.56 39.15 10.02
C THR A 462 1.67 38.30 10.68
N GLU A 463 1.70 38.17 12.01
CA GLU A 463 2.69 37.33 12.74
C GLU A 463 2.78 35.89 12.20
N TYR A 464 1.70 35.38 11.62
CA TYR A 464 1.62 34.08 10.96
C TYR A 464 2.36 33.99 9.60
N ALA A 465 2.48 35.09 8.85
CA ALA A 465 3.30 35.13 7.64
C ALA A 465 4.80 35.10 8.00
N VAL A 466 5.17 35.73 9.11
CA VAL A 466 6.56 35.77 9.62
C VAL A 466 7.03 34.37 10.02
N GLN A 467 6.20 33.56 10.69
CA GLN A 467 6.56 32.17 11.05
C GLN A 467 6.73 31.24 9.83
N THR A 468 5.94 31.43 8.77
CA THR A 468 6.07 30.60 7.55
C THR A 468 7.32 30.99 6.76
N THR A 469 7.69 32.27 6.81
CA THR A 469 8.89 32.78 6.13
C THR A 469 10.18 32.43 6.91
N SER A 470 10.15 32.45 8.25
CA SER A 470 11.31 32.12 9.09
C SER A 470 11.68 30.63 9.05
N ILE A 471 10.69 29.72 9.02
CA ILE A 471 10.94 28.28 8.88
C ILE A 471 11.64 27.97 7.54
N MET A 472 11.44 28.80 6.51
CA MET A 472 12.05 28.62 5.20
C MET A 472 13.46 29.23 5.08
N GLU A 473 13.76 30.26 5.86
CA GLU A 473 15.13 30.80 5.98
C GLU A 473 16.05 29.80 6.70
N ASP A 474 15.56 29.10 7.72
CA ASP A 474 16.34 28.06 8.43
C ASP A 474 16.62 26.83 7.54
N LEU A 475 15.69 26.44 6.64
CA LEU A 475 15.90 25.40 5.60
C LEU A 475 16.70 25.90 4.38
N GLY A 476 17.17 27.14 4.40
CA GLY A 476 18.09 27.71 3.41
C GLY A 476 19.56 27.67 3.85
N ALA A 477 19.84 27.28 5.09
CA ALA A 477 21.17 27.24 5.68
C ALA A 477 21.80 25.83 5.76
N GLU A 478 21.11 24.79 5.25
CA GLU A 478 21.64 23.41 5.10
C GLU A 478 21.77 22.98 3.64
#